data_AF-A0A256CBF8-F1
#
_entry.id   AF-A0A256CBF8-F1
#
_cell.length_a   1.000
_cell.length_b   1.000
_cell.length_c   1.000
_cell.angle_alpha   90.00
_cell.angle_beta   90.00
_cell.angle_gamma   90.00
#
_symmetry.space_group_name_H-M   'P 1'
#
loop_
_entity.id
_entity.type
_entity.pdbx_description
1 polymer ?
#
loop_
_entity_poly.entity_id
_entity_poly.type
_entity_poly.pdbx_seq_one_letter_code
_entity_poly.pdbx_strand_id
1 'polypeptide(L)'
;MSYQESDLPFQRKTHIFKVTSVETQDGPILRQEEIDFSQALVKGAKTTVKRMLFHSKAFLGGITAQVLKLFIPSSIDPFYGATFLCNYLGIISLFPLHKNHTATLLGLIVAAATVVGGLWPVALLFGGLTTTIIDLLDKETRNTGFWFTIPLSLLALAFASIQMPASILSAMPIWIYGIIALAIVTGFLKPKAVKHLANLALMKEDEKRSYLENIERQMAAQLAKENAAKEARSYAVFARHIEILRLIEEHTTQLPYDLAIVVESIGTESVDILKIMQRDPRDVIAGGQFLNRYLPLIHQSLVRYSTIKSLHDTQSIEMDIDAKTLQSLRGIQQAFVQIKKQLADNDVDDLKVDLNVMDKLIRAQGFEIKE
;
A
#
# COMPACT_ATOMS: atom_id res chain seq x y z
N MET A 1 17.06 17.19 8.35
CA MET A 1 18.14 16.23 8.09
C MET A 1 17.56 14.83 8.03
N SER A 2 17.94 14.03 7.03
CA SER A 2 17.59 12.62 6.94
C SER A 2 18.60 11.78 7.73
N TYR A 3 18.11 10.74 8.40
CA TYR A 3 18.88 9.78 9.20
C TYR A 3 18.70 8.35 8.67
N GLN A 4 18.49 8.21 7.37
CA GLN A 4 18.47 6.90 6.71
C GLN A 4 19.91 6.41 6.53
N GLU A 5 20.14 5.09 6.54
CA GLU A 5 21.48 4.54 6.34
C GLU A 5 22.09 5.01 5.02
N SER A 6 21.29 5.13 3.95
CA SER A 6 21.73 5.62 2.63
C SER A 6 22.21 7.07 2.61
N ASP A 7 21.87 7.85 3.63
CA ASP A 7 22.18 9.28 3.74
C ASP A 7 23.30 9.57 4.76
N LEU A 8 23.94 8.53 5.27
CA LEU A 8 25.11 8.66 6.13
C LEU A 8 26.30 9.24 5.32
N PRO A 9 27.14 10.09 5.95
CA PRO A 9 28.34 10.62 5.31
C PRO A 9 29.30 9.49 4.91
N PHE A 10 30.22 9.76 3.99
CA PHE A 10 31.22 8.78 3.51
C PHE A 10 30.64 7.53 2.83
N GLN A 11 29.36 7.52 2.47
CA GLN A 11 28.81 6.48 1.60
C GLN A 11 29.10 6.79 0.14
N ARG A 12 29.76 5.87 -0.57
CA ARG A 12 29.94 5.96 -2.03
C ARG A 12 28.58 5.97 -2.70
N LYS A 13 28.14 7.12 -3.20
CA LYS A 13 26.99 7.23 -4.10
C LYS A 13 27.34 6.53 -5.41
N THR A 14 26.90 5.29 -5.59
CA THR A 14 26.81 4.69 -6.92
C THR A 14 25.78 5.49 -7.71
N HIS A 15 26.24 6.47 -8.49
CA HIS A 15 25.42 7.23 -9.41
C HIS A 15 24.88 6.28 -10.50
N ILE A 16 23.66 5.78 -10.31
CA ILE A 16 22.88 5.19 -11.40
C ILE A 16 22.37 6.37 -12.24
N PHE A 17 23.07 6.66 -13.34
CA PHE A 17 22.58 7.57 -14.38
C PHE A 17 21.30 7.00 -14.97
N LYS A 18 20.15 7.60 -14.63
CA LYS A 18 18.88 7.33 -15.31
C LYS A 18 18.85 8.21 -16.56
N VAL A 19 19.23 7.63 -17.70
CA VAL A 19 19.05 8.25 -19.02
C VAL A 19 17.56 8.34 -19.30
N THR A 20 16.99 9.54 -19.22
CA THR A 20 15.68 9.85 -19.81
C THR A 20 15.93 10.64 -21.09
N SER A 21 15.89 9.95 -22.21
CA SER A 21 15.71 10.57 -23.53
C SER A 21 14.66 9.77 -24.29
N VAL A 22 13.46 10.33 -24.45
CA VAL A 22 12.62 10.06 -25.62
C VAL A 22 12.07 11.40 -26.08
N GLU A 23 12.70 11.85 -27.15
CA GLU A 23 12.34 12.96 -28.02
C GLU A 23 10.97 12.65 -28.66
N THR A 24 9.95 13.45 -28.37
CA THR A 24 8.65 13.35 -29.05
C THR A 24 8.72 14.09 -30.37
N GLN A 25 8.69 13.34 -31.48
CA GLN A 25 8.55 13.85 -32.84
C GLN A 25 7.19 14.51 -33.06
N ASP A 26 7.22 15.72 -33.61
CA ASP A 26 6.09 16.46 -34.14
C ASP A 26 5.46 15.73 -35.34
N GLY A 27 4.19 15.33 -35.18
CA GLY A 27 3.31 14.88 -36.26
C GLY A 27 2.19 15.89 -36.52
N PRO A 28 1.63 15.96 -37.74
CA PRO A 28 0.76 17.05 -38.16
C PRO A 28 -0.57 17.05 -37.39
N ILE A 29 -0.91 18.22 -36.84
CA ILE A 29 -2.18 18.56 -36.17
C ILE A 29 -3.29 18.62 -37.24
N LEU A 30 -3.72 17.47 -37.73
CA LEU A 30 -4.96 17.35 -38.51
C LEU A 30 -6.01 16.61 -37.66
N ARG A 31 -6.90 17.43 -37.06
CA ARG A 31 -8.18 17.13 -36.41
C ARG A 31 -8.21 16.03 -35.34
N GLN A 32 -7.55 16.28 -34.22
CA GLN A 32 -7.84 15.59 -32.95
C GLN A 32 -9.34 15.60 -32.60
N GLU A 33 -10.07 16.68 -32.92
CA GLU A 33 -11.52 16.77 -32.68
C GLU A 33 -12.37 15.76 -33.46
N GLU A 34 -11.98 15.40 -34.70
CA GLU A 34 -12.74 14.45 -35.53
C GLU A 34 -12.46 13.00 -35.12
N ILE A 35 -11.23 12.74 -34.65
CA ILE A 35 -10.84 11.46 -34.03
C ILE A 35 -11.53 11.31 -32.66
N ASP A 36 -11.57 12.36 -31.84
CA ASP A 36 -12.26 12.35 -30.54
C ASP A 36 -13.78 12.19 -30.70
N PHE A 37 -14.39 12.83 -31.69
CA PHE A 37 -15.83 12.71 -31.96
C PHE A 37 -16.21 11.31 -32.45
N SER A 38 -15.45 10.74 -33.39
CA SER A 38 -15.69 9.37 -33.86
C SER A 38 -15.47 8.34 -32.76
N GLN A 39 -14.43 8.49 -31.93
CA GLN A 39 -14.22 7.64 -30.76
C GLN A 39 -15.30 7.80 -29.70
N ALA A 40 -15.78 9.03 -29.45
CA ALA A 40 -16.87 9.30 -28.53
C ALA A 40 -18.19 8.70 -29.01
N LEU A 41 -18.50 8.79 -30.31
CA LEU A 41 -19.67 8.16 -30.93
C LEU A 41 -19.60 6.63 -30.83
N VAL A 42 -18.45 6.03 -31.15
CA VAL A 42 -18.25 4.58 -31.05
C VAL A 42 -18.38 4.11 -29.59
N LYS A 43 -17.82 4.87 -28.63
CA LYS A 43 -17.94 4.60 -27.20
C LYS A 43 -19.38 4.75 -26.71
N GLY A 44 -20.09 5.77 -27.18
CA GLY A 44 -21.51 5.99 -26.93
C GLY A 44 -22.37 4.84 -27.45
N ALA A 45 -22.21 4.49 -28.72
CA ALA A 45 -22.91 3.38 -29.36
C ALA A 45 -22.65 2.04 -28.64
N LYS A 46 -21.40 1.74 -28.30
CA LYS A 46 -21.03 0.54 -27.54
C LYS A 46 -21.69 0.51 -26.16
N THR A 47 -21.79 1.65 -25.49
CA THR A 47 -22.45 1.78 -24.19
C THR A 47 -23.97 1.56 -24.31
N THR A 48 -24.60 2.13 -25.34
CA THR A 48 -26.02 1.94 -25.65
C THR A 48 -26.33 0.48 -25.96
N VAL A 49 -25.54 -0.19 -26.80
CA VAL A 49 -25.72 -1.62 -27.13
C VAL A 49 -25.58 -2.49 -25.88
N LYS A 50 -24.57 -2.24 -25.04
CA LYS A 50 -24.41 -2.95 -23.76
C LYS A 50 -25.62 -2.76 -22.85
N ARG A 51 -26.14 -1.54 -22.75
CA ARG A 51 -27.34 -1.23 -21.97
C ARG A 51 -28.57 -1.95 -22.53
N MET A 52 -28.77 -1.94 -23.84
CA MET A 52 -29.87 -2.65 -24.50
C MET A 52 -29.80 -4.15 -24.22
N LEU A 53 -28.63 -4.78 -24.39
CA LEU A 53 -28.42 -6.20 -24.08
C LEU A 53 -28.70 -6.52 -22.61
N PHE A 54 -28.31 -5.62 -21.70
CA PHE A 54 -28.61 -5.77 -20.27
C PHE A 54 -30.12 -5.70 -19.98
N HIS A 55 -30.82 -4.71 -20.53
CA HIS A 55 -32.28 -4.61 -20.39
C HIS A 55 -33.01 -5.81 -21.02
N SER A 56 -32.55 -6.33 -22.16
CA SER A 56 -33.10 -7.56 -22.76
C SER A 56 -32.93 -8.77 -21.84
N LYS A 57 -31.77 -8.91 -21.18
CA LYS A 57 -31.56 -9.98 -20.18
C LYS A 57 -32.47 -9.82 -18.96
N ALA A 58 -32.59 -8.59 -18.44
CA ALA A 58 -33.49 -8.30 -17.33
C ALA A 58 -34.96 -8.59 -17.69
N PHE A 59 -35.36 -8.26 -18.91
CA PHE A 59 -36.69 -8.52 -19.44
C PHE A 59 -36.98 -10.03 -19.51
N LEU A 60 -36.06 -10.81 -20.08
CA LEU A 60 -36.15 -12.28 -20.09
C LEU A 60 -36.18 -12.87 -18.68
N GLY A 61 -35.43 -12.30 -17.74
CA GLY A 61 -35.48 -12.67 -16.32
C GLY A 61 -36.85 -12.42 -15.70
N GLY A 62 -37.48 -11.28 -16.01
CA GLY A 62 -38.86 -10.99 -15.61
C GLY A 62 -39.86 -12.00 -16.17
N ILE A 63 -39.76 -12.35 -17.45
CA ILE A 63 -40.64 -13.37 -18.07
C ILE A 63 -40.44 -14.72 -17.37
N THR A 64 -39.19 -15.11 -17.15
CA THR A 64 -38.86 -16.37 -16.49
C THR A 64 -39.49 -16.43 -15.10
N ALA A 65 -39.38 -15.37 -14.30
CA ALA A 65 -40.02 -15.29 -12.98
C ALA A 65 -41.55 -15.40 -13.07
N GLN A 66 -42.17 -14.77 -14.07
CA GLN A 66 -43.61 -14.84 -14.30
C GLN A 66 -44.08 -16.26 -14.68
N VAL A 67 -43.28 -17.00 -15.45
CA VAL A 67 -43.56 -18.41 -15.78
C VAL A 67 -43.33 -19.32 -14.58
N LEU A 68 -42.23 -19.13 -13.85
CA LEU A 68 -41.92 -19.90 -12.64
C LEU A 68 -43.01 -19.78 -11.57
N LYS A 69 -43.70 -18.63 -11.53
CA LYS A 69 -44.83 -18.39 -10.63
C LYS A 69 -45.96 -19.41 -10.81
N LEU A 70 -46.12 -19.95 -12.02
CA LEU A 70 -47.14 -20.97 -12.31
C LEU A 70 -46.82 -22.33 -11.67
N PHE A 71 -45.56 -22.57 -11.29
CA PHE A 71 -45.08 -23.86 -10.78
C PHE A 71 -44.59 -23.79 -9.34
N ILE A 72 -44.09 -22.64 -8.91
CA ILE A 72 -43.49 -22.46 -7.58
C ILE A 72 -44.47 -21.66 -6.71
N PRO A 73 -45.04 -22.29 -5.67
CA PRO A 73 -45.90 -21.57 -4.75
C PRO A 73 -45.12 -20.46 -4.03
N SER A 74 -45.82 -19.40 -3.66
CA SER A 74 -45.27 -18.29 -2.89
C SER A 74 -46.20 -17.93 -1.75
N SER A 75 -45.65 -17.40 -0.67
CA SER A 75 -46.44 -16.97 0.49
C SER A 75 -47.30 -15.75 0.17
N ILE A 76 -46.99 -15.05 -0.92
CA ILE A 76 -47.77 -13.96 -1.48
C ILE A 76 -48.06 -14.26 -2.94
N ASP A 77 -49.23 -13.87 -3.41
CA ASP A 77 -49.58 -13.95 -4.82
C ASP A 77 -49.76 -12.54 -5.40
N PRO A 78 -48.68 -11.89 -5.90
CA PRO A 78 -48.79 -10.55 -6.48
C PRO A 78 -49.74 -10.54 -7.66
N PHE A 79 -50.43 -9.42 -7.89
CA PHE A 79 -51.31 -9.25 -9.05
C PHE A 79 -50.67 -9.67 -10.39
N TYR A 80 -51.47 -10.14 -11.36
CA TYR A 80 -50.99 -10.61 -12.66
C TYR A 80 -50.08 -9.57 -13.35
N GLY A 81 -48.89 -10.00 -13.78
CA GLY A 81 -47.87 -9.13 -14.38
C GLY A 81 -47.00 -8.36 -13.38
N ALA A 82 -47.36 -8.30 -12.10
CA ALA A 82 -46.54 -7.65 -11.08
C ALA A 82 -45.24 -8.41 -10.80
N THR A 83 -45.27 -9.76 -10.84
CA THR A 83 -44.06 -10.59 -10.69
C THR A 83 -43.04 -10.29 -11.80
N PHE A 84 -43.49 -10.19 -13.06
CA PHE A 84 -42.65 -9.75 -14.17
C PHE A 84 -41.99 -8.39 -13.88
N LEU A 85 -42.80 -7.39 -13.52
CA LEU A 85 -42.32 -6.01 -13.33
C LEU A 85 -41.34 -5.91 -12.15
N CYS A 86 -41.65 -6.56 -11.02
CA CYS A 86 -40.79 -6.57 -9.83
C CYS A 86 -39.42 -7.20 -10.11
N ASN A 87 -39.38 -8.30 -10.87
CA ASN A 87 -38.13 -8.96 -11.22
C ASN A 87 -37.32 -8.16 -12.27
N TYR A 88 -37.99 -7.60 -13.28
CA TYR A 88 -37.34 -6.74 -14.27
C TYR A 88 -36.65 -5.52 -13.62
N LEU A 89 -37.39 -4.76 -12.81
CA LEU A 89 -36.86 -3.57 -12.11
C LEU A 89 -35.84 -3.97 -11.05
N GLY A 90 -36.07 -5.09 -10.37
CA GLY A 90 -35.14 -5.67 -9.41
C GLY A 90 -33.77 -5.96 -10.03
N ILE A 91 -33.72 -6.67 -11.16
CA ILE A 91 -32.46 -6.99 -11.87
C ILE A 91 -31.73 -5.72 -12.30
N ILE A 92 -32.45 -4.73 -12.85
CA ILE A 92 -31.85 -3.46 -13.28
C ILE A 92 -31.22 -2.72 -12.09
N SER A 93 -31.91 -2.72 -10.96
CA SER A 93 -31.49 -2.01 -9.75
C SER A 93 -30.38 -2.75 -8.99
N LEU A 94 -30.38 -4.09 -9.07
CA LEU A 94 -29.40 -4.95 -8.40
C LEU A 94 -28.05 -4.97 -9.13
N PHE A 95 -28.05 -4.83 -10.46
CA PHE A 95 -26.84 -4.85 -11.29
C PHE A 95 -26.67 -3.53 -12.07
N PRO A 96 -26.36 -2.42 -11.40
CA PRO A 96 -26.13 -1.15 -12.07
C PRO A 96 -24.96 -1.22 -13.06
N LEU A 97 -25.05 -0.42 -14.13
CA LEU A 97 -24.03 -0.31 -15.18
C LEU A 97 -22.66 0.09 -14.63
N HIS A 98 -22.63 0.96 -13.63
CA HIS A 98 -21.45 1.25 -12.83
C HIS A 98 -21.51 0.39 -11.57
N LYS A 99 -20.60 -0.57 -11.47
CA LYS A 99 -20.68 -1.60 -10.45
C LYS A 99 -20.19 -1.08 -9.11
N ASN A 100 -21.10 -0.96 -8.16
CA ASN A 100 -20.73 -0.98 -6.75
C ASN A 100 -20.89 -2.40 -6.23
N HIS A 101 -19.77 -3.13 -6.16
CA HIS A 101 -19.75 -4.52 -5.72
C HIS A 101 -20.30 -4.68 -4.29
N THR A 102 -20.03 -3.71 -3.40
CA THR A 102 -20.49 -3.77 -2.02
C THR A 102 -22.01 -3.65 -1.95
N ALA A 103 -22.57 -2.66 -2.63
CA ALA A 103 -24.03 -2.49 -2.72
C ALA A 103 -24.70 -3.71 -3.37
N THR A 104 -24.12 -4.22 -4.46
CA THR A 104 -24.64 -5.39 -5.19
C THR A 104 -24.66 -6.64 -4.31
N LEU A 105 -23.58 -6.91 -3.57
CA LEU A 105 -23.50 -8.05 -2.66
C LEU A 105 -24.57 -7.96 -1.56
N LEU A 106 -24.69 -6.79 -0.92
CA LEU A 106 -25.66 -6.56 0.15
C LEU A 106 -27.11 -6.68 -0.36
N GLY A 107 -27.39 -6.18 -1.57
CA GLY A 107 -28.67 -6.38 -2.24
C GLY A 107 -28.96 -7.85 -2.56
N LEU A 108 -27.94 -8.64 -2.96
CA LEU A 108 -28.09 -10.08 -3.18
C LEU A 108 -28.44 -10.83 -1.89
N ILE A 109 -27.83 -10.43 -0.76
CA ILE A 109 -28.16 -10.98 0.57
C ILE A 109 -29.62 -10.69 0.92
N VAL A 110 -30.09 -9.46 0.69
CA VAL A 110 -31.51 -9.10 0.90
C VAL A 110 -32.44 -9.89 -0.02
N ALA A 111 -32.10 -10.05 -1.29
CA ALA A 111 -32.89 -10.85 -2.22
C ALA A 111 -32.98 -12.30 -1.74
N ALA A 112 -31.86 -12.91 -1.34
CA ALA A 112 -31.84 -14.28 -0.81
C ALA A 112 -32.67 -14.42 0.47
N ALA A 113 -32.56 -13.48 1.41
CA ALA A 113 -33.40 -13.44 2.61
C ALA A 113 -34.90 -13.36 2.26
N THR A 114 -35.25 -12.54 1.27
CA THR A 114 -36.64 -12.38 0.80
C THR A 114 -37.19 -13.65 0.16
N VAL A 115 -36.35 -14.39 -0.59
CA VAL A 115 -36.71 -15.73 -1.11
C VAL A 115 -36.96 -16.72 0.04
N VAL A 116 -36.06 -16.79 1.02
CA VAL A 116 -36.18 -17.67 2.19
C VAL A 116 -37.43 -17.32 3.01
N GLY A 117 -37.81 -16.05 3.04
CA GLY A 117 -39.07 -15.57 3.65
C GLY A 117 -40.35 -15.94 2.91
N GLY A 118 -40.27 -16.66 1.78
CA GLY A 118 -41.43 -17.06 0.97
C GLY A 118 -41.95 -15.97 0.03
N LEU A 119 -41.27 -14.83 -0.05
CA LEU A 119 -41.62 -13.66 -0.87
C LEU A 119 -40.82 -13.61 -2.18
N TRP A 120 -40.44 -14.78 -2.70
CA TRP A 120 -39.59 -14.89 -3.89
C TRP A 120 -40.08 -14.10 -5.12
N PRO A 121 -41.40 -13.93 -5.40
CA PRO A 121 -41.86 -13.17 -6.57
C PRO A 121 -41.47 -11.69 -6.59
N VAL A 122 -41.10 -11.13 -5.44
CA VAL A 122 -40.67 -9.73 -5.28
C VAL A 122 -39.24 -9.59 -4.74
N ALA A 123 -38.53 -10.71 -4.55
CA ALA A 123 -37.24 -10.72 -3.89
C ALA A 123 -36.17 -9.87 -4.59
N LEU A 124 -36.10 -9.96 -5.93
CA LEU A 124 -35.15 -9.15 -6.70
C LEU A 124 -35.45 -7.65 -6.60
N LEU A 125 -36.72 -7.26 -6.40
CA LEU A 125 -37.09 -5.86 -6.20
C LEU A 125 -36.55 -5.32 -4.88
N PHE A 126 -36.70 -6.07 -3.78
CA PHE A 126 -36.15 -5.69 -2.47
C PHE A 126 -34.61 -5.65 -2.47
N GLY A 127 -33.97 -6.64 -3.09
CA GLY A 127 -32.52 -6.64 -3.28
C GLY A 127 -32.04 -5.44 -4.10
N GLY A 128 -32.70 -5.18 -5.23
CA GLY A 128 -32.39 -4.06 -6.12
C GLY A 128 -32.62 -2.68 -5.48
N LEU A 129 -33.71 -2.51 -4.72
CA LEU A 129 -33.97 -1.30 -3.93
C LEU A 129 -32.88 -1.10 -2.88
N THR A 130 -32.46 -2.15 -2.18
CA THR A 130 -31.37 -2.07 -1.19
C THR A 130 -30.06 -1.65 -1.84
N THR A 131 -29.68 -2.27 -2.97
CA THR A 131 -28.50 -1.87 -3.76
C THR A 131 -28.58 -0.40 -4.13
N THR A 132 -29.72 0.04 -4.64
CA THR A 132 -29.92 1.43 -5.09
C THR A 132 -29.80 2.43 -3.94
N ILE A 133 -30.38 2.11 -2.76
CA ILE A 133 -30.28 2.96 -1.57
C ILE A 133 -28.82 3.07 -1.12
N ILE A 134 -28.09 1.95 -1.05
CA ILE A 134 -26.67 1.96 -0.66
C ILE A 134 -25.83 2.77 -1.67
N ASP A 135 -26.11 2.64 -2.97
CA ASP A 135 -25.41 3.38 -4.02
C ASP A 135 -25.71 4.88 -3.95
N LEU A 136 -26.95 5.28 -3.64
CA LEU A 136 -27.33 6.68 -3.47
C LEU A 136 -26.65 7.33 -2.25
N LEU A 137 -26.45 6.55 -1.18
CA LEU A 137 -25.69 7.00 -0.01
C LEU A 137 -24.19 7.14 -0.31
N ASP A 138 -23.71 6.54 -1.39
CA ASP A 138 -22.33 6.63 -1.83
C ASP A 138 -22.08 7.89 -2.67
N LYS A 139 -21.34 8.86 -2.09
CA LYS A 139 -20.98 10.14 -2.73
C LYS A 139 -20.16 9.98 -4.02
N GLU A 140 -19.55 8.82 -4.26
CA GLU A 140 -18.72 8.57 -5.44
C GLU A 140 -19.54 8.11 -6.67
N THR A 141 -20.85 7.88 -6.52
CA THR A 141 -21.65 7.32 -7.62
C THR A 141 -22.05 8.38 -8.64
N ARG A 142 -21.70 8.12 -9.91
CA ARG A 142 -22.10 8.92 -11.08
C ARG A 142 -23.38 8.41 -11.75
N ASN A 143 -24.16 7.59 -11.06
CA ASN A 143 -25.20 6.82 -11.70
C ASN A 143 -26.55 7.57 -11.70
N THR A 144 -26.72 8.46 -12.67
CA THR A 144 -27.91 9.31 -12.84
C THR A 144 -29.19 8.52 -13.20
N GLY A 145 -29.08 7.24 -13.54
CA GLY A 145 -30.23 6.38 -13.89
C GLY A 145 -31.13 6.03 -12.70
N PHE A 146 -30.67 6.18 -11.46
CA PHE A 146 -31.41 5.74 -10.27
C PHE A 146 -32.62 6.60 -9.90
N TRP A 147 -32.66 7.86 -10.35
CA TRP A 147 -33.80 8.76 -10.08
C TRP A 147 -35.12 8.24 -10.65
N PHE A 148 -35.08 7.38 -11.68
CA PHE A 148 -36.27 6.78 -12.27
C PHE A 148 -36.54 5.36 -11.76
N THR A 149 -35.52 4.61 -11.32
CA THR A 149 -35.71 3.22 -10.89
C THR A 149 -36.34 3.12 -9.51
N ILE A 150 -36.05 4.03 -8.57
CA ILE A 150 -36.66 4.03 -7.23
C ILE A 150 -38.17 4.29 -7.32
N PRO A 151 -38.66 5.38 -7.95
CA PRO A 151 -40.10 5.63 -8.03
C PRO A 151 -40.85 4.52 -8.78
N LEU A 152 -40.26 4.01 -9.86
CA LEU A 152 -40.86 2.93 -10.63
C LEU A 152 -40.90 1.60 -9.85
N SER A 153 -39.89 1.33 -9.02
CA SER A 153 -39.87 0.17 -8.13
C SER A 153 -40.92 0.28 -7.02
N LEU A 154 -41.10 1.47 -6.45
CA LEU A 154 -42.17 1.72 -5.46
C LEU A 154 -43.55 1.58 -6.10
N LEU A 155 -43.74 2.09 -7.32
CA LEU A 155 -44.97 1.92 -8.08
C LEU A 155 -45.25 0.44 -8.39
N ALA A 156 -44.21 -0.33 -8.75
CA ALA A 156 -44.33 -1.76 -8.98
C ALA A 156 -44.72 -2.52 -7.70
N LEU A 157 -44.18 -2.12 -6.54
CA LEU A 157 -44.54 -2.69 -5.24
C LEU A 157 -46.01 -2.37 -4.87
N ALA A 158 -46.44 -1.13 -5.13
CA ALA A 158 -47.82 -0.71 -4.94
C ALA A 158 -48.75 -1.53 -5.85
N PHE A 159 -48.42 -1.65 -7.13
CA PHE A 159 -49.16 -2.45 -8.12
C PHE A 159 -49.25 -3.93 -7.71
N ALA A 160 -48.16 -4.50 -7.21
CA ALA A 160 -48.11 -5.86 -6.70
C ALA A 160 -49.06 -6.09 -5.50
N SER A 161 -49.37 -5.04 -4.74
CA SER A 161 -50.17 -5.11 -3.52
C SER A 161 -51.67 -4.82 -3.72
N ILE A 162 -52.11 -4.34 -4.91
CA ILE A 162 -53.47 -3.79 -5.13
C ILE A 162 -54.60 -4.74 -4.74
N GLN A 163 -54.43 -6.05 -4.98
CA GLN A 163 -55.46 -7.05 -4.72
C GLN A 163 -55.14 -7.96 -3.52
N MET A 164 -54.10 -7.63 -2.75
CA MET A 164 -53.71 -8.42 -1.60
C MET A 164 -54.52 -8.04 -0.35
N PRO A 165 -54.96 -9.01 0.47
CA PRO A 165 -55.70 -8.73 1.71
C PRO A 165 -54.84 -8.02 2.76
N ALA A 166 -53.52 -8.16 2.68
CA ALA A 166 -52.53 -7.45 3.49
C ALA A 166 -51.44 -6.91 2.56
N SER A 167 -50.89 -5.74 2.87
CA SER A 167 -49.77 -5.18 2.09
C SER A 167 -48.56 -6.13 2.11
N ILE A 168 -47.76 -6.10 1.04
CA ILE A 168 -46.51 -6.90 0.95
C ILE A 168 -45.57 -6.61 2.13
N LEU A 169 -45.54 -5.36 2.60
CA LEU A 169 -44.79 -4.98 3.79
C LEU A 169 -45.35 -5.68 5.04
N SER A 170 -46.65 -5.62 5.29
CA SER A 170 -47.24 -6.31 6.45
C SER A 170 -47.13 -7.84 6.40
N ALA A 171 -47.05 -8.44 5.21
CA ALA A 171 -46.86 -9.89 5.04
C ALA A 171 -45.41 -10.34 5.27
N MET A 172 -44.46 -9.40 5.36
CA MET A 172 -43.04 -9.72 5.45
C MET A 172 -42.61 -10.11 6.88
N PRO A 173 -41.95 -11.26 7.08
CA PRO A 173 -41.40 -11.63 8.39
C PRO A 173 -40.47 -10.55 8.97
N ILE A 174 -40.58 -10.31 10.27
CA ILE A 174 -39.87 -9.21 10.94
C ILE A 174 -38.34 -9.28 10.80
N TRP A 175 -37.78 -10.49 10.72
CA TRP A 175 -36.34 -10.70 10.57
C TRP A 175 -35.78 -10.19 9.24
N ILE A 176 -36.60 -10.14 8.18
CA ILE A 176 -36.17 -9.62 6.86
C ILE A 176 -35.94 -8.10 6.93
N TYR A 177 -36.77 -7.37 7.68
CA TYR A 177 -36.52 -5.95 7.98
C TYR A 177 -35.20 -5.75 8.72
N GLY A 178 -34.88 -6.65 9.66
CA GLY A 178 -33.59 -6.65 10.35
C GLY A 178 -32.41 -6.81 9.38
N ILE A 179 -32.51 -7.71 8.41
CA ILE A 179 -31.47 -7.90 7.38
C ILE A 179 -31.36 -6.69 6.46
N ILE A 180 -32.47 -6.11 6.02
CA ILE A 180 -32.47 -4.89 5.19
C ILE A 180 -31.79 -3.73 5.94
N ALA A 181 -32.17 -3.51 7.21
CA ALA A 181 -31.55 -2.48 8.04
C ALA A 181 -30.04 -2.72 8.22
N LEU A 182 -29.64 -3.96 8.52
CA LEU A 182 -28.23 -4.33 8.65
C LEU A 182 -27.46 -4.11 7.34
N ALA A 183 -28.05 -4.47 6.20
CA ALA A 183 -27.46 -4.27 4.89
C ALA A 183 -27.24 -2.78 4.60
N ILE A 184 -28.23 -1.93 4.87
CA ILE A 184 -28.11 -0.47 4.68
C ILE A 184 -27.04 0.12 5.60
N VAL A 185 -27.02 -0.24 6.89
CA VAL A 185 -26.01 0.23 7.86
C VAL A 185 -24.61 -0.22 7.45
N THR A 186 -24.46 -1.48 7.02
CA THR A 186 -23.18 -2.02 6.54
C THR A 186 -22.72 -1.30 5.27
N GLY A 187 -23.63 -1.02 4.35
CA GLY A 187 -23.38 -0.23 3.14
C GLY A 187 -22.94 1.20 3.45
N PHE A 188 -23.50 1.83 4.49
CA PHE A 188 -23.11 3.17 4.95
C PHE A 188 -21.73 3.19 5.61
N LEU A 189 -21.44 2.24 6.50
CA LEU A 189 -20.16 2.16 7.22
C LEU A 189 -18.99 1.72 6.33
N LYS A 190 -19.27 1.03 5.22
CA LYS A 190 -18.28 0.51 4.25
C LYS A 190 -17.08 -0.19 4.91
N PRO A 191 -17.29 -1.19 5.79
CA PRO A 191 -16.18 -1.87 6.44
C PRO A 191 -15.28 -2.53 5.39
N LYS A 192 -13.94 -2.38 5.57
CA LYS A 192 -12.94 -2.88 4.61
C LYS A 192 -13.11 -4.36 4.29
N ALA A 193 -13.47 -5.18 5.28
CA ALA A 193 -13.70 -6.61 5.11
C ALA A 193 -14.84 -6.91 4.12
N VAL A 194 -15.97 -6.20 4.22
CA VAL A 194 -17.11 -6.41 3.32
C VAL A 194 -16.78 -5.88 1.92
N LYS A 195 -16.08 -4.74 1.80
CA LYS A 195 -15.60 -4.23 0.51
C LYS A 195 -14.66 -5.23 -0.16
N HIS A 196 -13.73 -5.82 0.61
CA HIS A 196 -12.81 -6.83 0.13
C HIS A 196 -13.55 -8.10 -0.33
N LEU A 197 -14.47 -8.62 0.49
CA LEU A 197 -15.26 -9.80 0.16
C LEU A 197 -16.15 -9.56 -1.07
N ALA A 198 -16.80 -8.40 -1.16
CA ALA A 198 -17.61 -8.02 -2.32
C ALA A 198 -16.79 -7.94 -3.60
N ASN A 199 -15.59 -7.35 -3.53
CA ASN A 199 -14.67 -7.32 -4.67
C ASN A 199 -14.23 -8.74 -5.05
N LEU A 200 -13.84 -9.59 -4.11
CA LEU A 200 -13.43 -10.97 -4.40
C LEU A 200 -14.56 -11.83 -4.99
N ALA A 201 -15.81 -11.62 -4.56
CA ALA A 201 -16.95 -12.41 -4.98
C ALA A 201 -17.53 -11.97 -6.33
N LEU A 202 -17.43 -10.68 -6.69
CA LEU A 202 -18.13 -10.09 -7.83
C LEU A 202 -17.23 -9.52 -8.93
N MET A 203 -15.92 -9.36 -8.68
CA MET A 203 -14.96 -9.00 -9.73
C MET A 203 -14.66 -10.20 -10.63
N LYS A 204 -14.28 -9.90 -11.86
CA LYS A 204 -13.73 -10.92 -12.76
C LYS A 204 -12.31 -11.30 -12.33
N GLU A 205 -11.82 -12.46 -12.77
CA GLU A 205 -10.50 -12.97 -12.37
C GLU A 205 -9.33 -12.06 -12.76
N ASP A 206 -9.42 -11.35 -13.89
CA ASP A 206 -8.44 -10.35 -14.33
C ASP A 206 -8.42 -9.10 -13.42
N GLU A 207 -9.61 -8.59 -13.08
CA GLU A 207 -9.79 -7.47 -12.15
C GLU A 207 -9.33 -7.84 -10.73
N LYS A 208 -9.62 -9.07 -10.30
CA LYS A 208 -9.27 -9.60 -8.98
C LYS A 208 -7.75 -9.71 -8.77
N ARG A 209 -7.01 -10.20 -9.75
CA ARG A 209 -5.54 -10.25 -9.70
C ARG A 209 -4.94 -8.85 -9.52
N SER A 210 -5.41 -7.91 -10.33
CA SER A 210 -4.98 -6.50 -10.27
C SER A 210 -5.30 -5.86 -8.91
N TYR A 211 -6.46 -6.17 -8.33
CA TYR A 211 -6.86 -5.69 -7.02
C TYR A 211 -5.98 -6.25 -5.89
N LEU A 212 -5.69 -7.54 -5.90
CA LEU A 212 -4.83 -8.19 -4.91
C LEU A 212 -3.39 -7.66 -4.99
N GLU A 213 -2.85 -7.54 -6.21
CA GLU A 213 -1.50 -6.97 -6.41
C GLU A 213 -1.41 -5.54 -5.88
N ASN A 214 -2.45 -4.73 -6.07
CA ASN A 214 -2.48 -3.37 -5.50
C ASN A 214 -2.51 -3.37 -3.97
N ILE A 215 -3.22 -4.32 -3.33
CA ILE A 215 -3.20 -4.47 -1.86
C ILE A 215 -1.81 -4.86 -1.39
N GLU A 216 -1.19 -5.85 -2.03
CA GLU A 216 0.17 -6.30 -1.70
C GLU A 216 1.19 -5.16 -1.84
N ARG A 217 1.12 -4.39 -2.93
CA ARG A 217 1.97 -3.21 -3.14
C ARG A 217 1.75 -2.16 -2.06
N GLN A 218 0.51 -1.89 -1.67
CA GLN A 218 0.21 -0.93 -0.59
C GLN A 218 0.76 -1.42 0.76
N MET A 219 0.59 -2.70 1.07
CA MET A 219 1.10 -3.31 2.29
C MET A 219 2.64 -3.30 2.32
N ALA A 220 3.29 -3.65 1.20
CA ALA A 220 4.73 -3.59 1.05
C ALA A 220 5.27 -2.16 1.19
N ALA A 221 4.60 -1.18 0.58
CA ALA A 221 4.97 0.23 0.70
C ALA A 221 4.81 0.75 2.15
N GLN A 222 3.74 0.33 2.84
CA GLN A 222 3.53 0.68 4.24
C GLN A 222 4.60 0.06 5.14
N LEU A 223 4.90 -1.23 4.96
CA LEU A 223 5.95 -1.93 5.69
C LEU A 223 7.32 -1.30 5.45
N ALA A 224 7.64 -0.95 4.19
CA ALA A 224 8.87 -0.23 3.86
C ALA A 224 8.95 1.13 4.55
N LYS A 225 7.84 1.90 4.60
CA LYS A 225 7.77 3.18 5.30
C LYS A 225 7.95 3.02 6.81
N GLU A 226 7.34 2.01 7.41
CA GLU A 226 7.47 1.71 8.83
C GLU A 226 8.91 1.29 9.18
N ASN A 227 9.54 0.45 8.36
CA ASN A 227 10.92 0.04 8.53
C ASN A 227 11.88 1.23 8.38
N ALA A 228 11.72 2.06 7.35
CA ALA A 228 12.51 3.27 7.17
C ALA A 228 12.34 4.26 8.33
N ALA A 229 11.13 4.37 8.90
CA ALA A 229 10.88 5.20 10.08
C ALA A 229 11.54 4.64 11.35
N LYS A 230 11.55 3.31 11.53
CA LYS A 230 12.27 2.65 12.63
C LYS A 230 13.77 2.87 12.52
N GLU A 231 14.32 2.67 11.33
CA GLU A 231 15.73 2.88 11.02
C GLU A 231 16.16 4.33 11.28
N ALA A 232 15.39 5.31 10.77
CA ALA A 232 15.66 6.72 11.00
C ALA A 232 15.63 7.11 12.49
N ARG A 233 14.73 6.52 13.28
CA ARG A 233 14.70 6.72 14.74
C ARG A 233 15.94 6.12 15.41
N SER A 234 16.41 4.97 14.92
CA SER A 234 17.61 4.30 15.43
C SER A 234 18.85 5.18 15.23
N TYR A 235 19.05 5.72 14.03
CA TYR A 235 20.19 6.59 13.74
C TYR A 235 20.06 8.00 14.33
N ALA A 236 18.85 8.48 14.62
CA ALA A 236 18.66 9.77 15.30
C ALA A 236 19.35 9.81 16.68
N VAL A 237 19.50 8.68 17.36
CA VAL A 237 20.28 8.57 18.61
C VAL A 237 21.75 8.95 18.38
N PHE A 238 22.26 8.71 17.18
CA PHE A 238 23.63 9.00 16.78
C PHE A 238 23.78 10.33 16.01
N ALA A 239 22.74 11.18 16.00
CA ALA A 239 22.71 12.42 15.21
C ALA A 239 23.96 13.29 15.39
N ARG A 240 24.47 13.40 16.61
CA ARG A 240 25.69 14.17 16.92
C ARG A 240 26.93 13.62 16.21
N HIS A 241 27.11 12.31 16.18
CA HIS A 241 28.23 11.67 15.49
C HIS A 241 28.12 11.84 13.99
N ILE A 242 26.90 11.65 13.45
CA ILE A 242 26.60 11.83 12.03
C ILE A 242 26.90 13.26 11.59
N GLU A 243 26.57 14.26 12.41
CA GLU A 243 26.84 15.66 12.11
C GLU A 243 28.34 15.97 12.07
N ILE A 244 29.10 15.50 13.06
CA ILE A 244 30.56 15.70 13.05
C ILE A 244 31.19 15.01 11.84
N LEU A 245 30.71 13.81 11.47
CA LEU A 245 31.19 13.12 10.28
C LEU A 245 30.90 13.89 8.99
N ARG A 246 29.73 14.53 8.86
CA ARG A 246 29.44 15.41 7.72
C ARG A 246 30.40 16.58 7.63
N LEU A 247 30.71 17.22 8.77
CA LEU A 247 31.71 18.28 8.81
C LEU A 247 33.10 17.75 8.39
N ILE A 248 33.49 16.57 8.84
CA ILE A 248 34.77 15.96 8.42
C ILE A 248 34.77 15.66 6.90
N GLU A 249 33.68 15.14 6.35
CA GLU A 249 33.52 14.85 4.92
C GLU A 249 33.68 16.12 4.08
N GLU A 250 33.08 17.23 4.49
CA GLU A 250 33.21 18.52 3.84
C GLU A 250 34.68 18.98 3.77
N HIS A 251 35.39 18.92 4.90
CA HIS A 251 36.81 19.30 4.95
C HIS A 251 37.71 18.38 4.11
N THR A 252 37.31 17.12 3.94
CA THR A 252 38.10 16.11 3.22
C THR A 252 38.34 16.50 1.77
N THR A 253 37.38 17.17 1.13
CA THR A 253 37.46 17.61 -0.27
C THR A 253 38.58 18.64 -0.54
N GLN A 254 39.09 19.29 0.51
CA GLN A 254 40.10 20.35 0.42
C GLN A 254 41.49 19.87 0.82
N LEU A 255 41.64 18.59 1.20
CA LEU A 255 42.92 18.04 1.66
C LEU A 255 43.79 17.56 0.48
N PRO A 256 45.12 17.55 0.64
CA PRO A 256 45.99 16.81 -0.27
C PRO A 256 45.58 15.33 -0.33
N TYR A 257 45.80 14.73 -1.50
CA TYR A 257 45.33 13.38 -1.83
C TYR A 257 45.64 12.32 -0.76
N ASP A 258 46.89 12.29 -0.26
CA ASP A 258 47.31 11.29 0.74
C ASP A 258 46.59 11.44 2.09
N LEU A 259 46.26 12.67 2.48
CA LEU A 259 45.50 12.95 3.70
C LEU A 259 44.01 12.64 3.49
N ALA A 260 43.46 12.99 2.32
CA ALA A 260 42.07 12.72 1.98
C ALA A 260 41.75 11.22 2.06
N ILE A 261 42.61 10.34 1.51
CA ILE A 261 42.42 8.88 1.59
C ILE A 261 42.32 8.39 3.05
N VAL A 262 43.21 8.88 3.91
CA VAL A 262 43.23 8.44 5.33
C VAL A 262 41.97 8.92 6.04
N VAL A 263 41.53 10.16 5.79
CA VAL A 263 40.31 10.71 6.38
C VAL A 263 39.05 10.02 5.87
N GLU A 264 38.96 9.72 4.56
CA GLU A 264 37.86 8.93 3.98
C GLU A 264 37.79 7.54 4.62
N SER A 265 38.93 6.90 4.86
CA SER A 265 38.97 5.62 5.55
C SER A 265 38.46 5.75 6.98
N ILE A 266 38.91 6.75 7.74
CA ILE A 266 38.37 7.01 9.10
C ILE A 266 36.86 7.24 9.06
N GLY A 267 36.37 8.02 8.09
CA GLY A 267 34.95 8.29 7.90
C GLY A 267 34.15 7.02 7.63
N THR A 268 34.64 6.16 6.74
CA THR A 268 34.02 4.86 6.41
C THR A 268 33.97 3.95 7.64
N GLU A 269 35.10 3.82 8.37
CA GLU A 269 35.19 3.03 9.59
C GLU A 269 34.24 3.55 10.69
N SER A 270 34.09 4.88 10.80
CA SER A 270 33.16 5.51 11.74
C SER A 270 31.71 5.16 11.44
N VAL A 271 31.34 5.14 10.16
CA VAL A 271 30.00 4.75 9.70
C VAL A 271 29.74 3.28 9.99
N ASP A 272 30.72 2.40 9.77
CA ASP A 272 30.60 0.99 10.14
C ASP A 272 30.39 0.79 11.65
N ILE A 273 31.12 1.53 12.48
CA ILE A 273 30.93 1.51 13.94
C ILE A 273 29.51 1.95 14.31
N LEU A 274 28.98 3.01 13.68
CA LEU A 274 27.60 3.43 13.88
C LEU A 274 26.59 2.35 13.49
N LYS A 275 26.85 1.58 12.42
CA LYS A 275 26.01 0.44 12.00
C LYS A 275 26.06 -0.70 13.01
N ILE A 276 27.24 -1.00 13.57
CA ILE A 276 27.38 -2.03 14.62
C ILE A 276 26.59 -1.59 15.87
N MET A 277 26.79 -0.37 16.34
CA MET A 277 26.05 0.21 17.47
C MET A 277 24.53 0.29 17.22
N GLN A 278 24.11 0.43 15.97
CA GLN A 278 22.69 0.44 15.59
C GLN A 278 22.06 -0.94 15.73
N ARG A 279 22.82 -2.00 15.42
CA ARG A 279 22.37 -3.40 15.46
C ARG A 279 22.39 -3.97 16.87
N ASP A 280 23.42 -3.64 17.64
CA ASP A 280 23.59 -4.16 19.00
C ASP A 280 23.67 -3.04 20.06
N PRO A 281 22.67 -2.97 20.98
CA PRO A 281 22.69 -2.04 22.10
C PRO A 281 23.93 -2.16 23.03
N ARG A 282 24.58 -3.34 23.10
CA ARG A 282 25.78 -3.58 23.94
C ARG A 282 26.95 -2.71 23.48
N ASP A 283 27.05 -2.47 22.18
CA ASP A 283 28.16 -1.75 21.56
C ASP A 283 28.01 -0.23 21.63
N VAL A 284 26.80 0.27 21.94
CA VAL A 284 26.49 1.70 21.97
C VAL A 284 27.38 2.46 22.95
N ILE A 285 27.69 1.87 24.10
CA ILE A 285 28.50 2.54 25.14
C ILE A 285 29.96 2.63 24.69
N ALA A 286 30.56 1.50 24.32
CA ALA A 286 31.98 1.43 23.95
C ALA A 286 32.25 2.21 22.66
N GLY A 287 31.48 1.97 21.60
CA GLY A 287 31.57 2.70 20.34
C GLY A 287 31.27 4.19 20.50
N GLY A 288 30.23 4.53 21.28
CA GLY A 288 29.87 5.91 21.56
C GLY A 288 30.98 6.67 22.29
N GLN A 289 31.58 6.10 23.33
CA GLN A 289 32.71 6.72 24.05
C GLN A 289 33.91 6.97 23.13
N PHE A 290 34.23 6.00 22.27
CA PHE A 290 35.32 6.13 21.31
C PHE A 290 35.04 7.27 20.30
N LEU A 291 33.88 7.25 19.64
CA LEU A 291 33.51 8.28 18.66
C LEU A 291 33.39 9.67 19.30
N ASN A 292 32.86 9.76 20.52
CA ASN A 292 32.78 11.00 21.28
C ASN A 292 34.15 11.65 21.52
N ARG A 293 35.21 10.83 21.66
CA ARG A 293 36.57 11.27 21.91
C ARG A 293 37.29 11.66 20.63
N TYR A 294 37.24 10.83 19.60
CA TYR A 294 38.13 10.99 18.45
C TYR A 294 37.54 11.85 17.32
N LEU A 295 36.23 11.78 17.03
CA LEU A 295 35.64 12.56 15.94
C LEU A 295 35.82 14.08 16.10
N PRO A 296 35.57 14.69 17.28
CA PRO A 296 35.81 16.12 17.46
C PRO A 296 37.28 16.51 17.29
N LEU A 297 38.20 15.64 17.73
CA LEU A 297 39.64 15.89 17.62
C LEU A 297 40.10 15.86 16.15
N ILE A 298 39.59 14.89 15.37
CA ILE A 298 39.87 14.82 13.92
C ILE A 298 39.36 16.09 13.24
N HIS A 299 38.09 16.44 13.44
CA HIS A 299 37.51 17.65 12.86
C HIS A 299 38.34 18.90 13.19
N GLN A 300 38.68 19.10 14.48
CA GLN A 300 39.48 20.25 14.90
C GLN A 300 40.89 20.25 14.27
N SER A 301 41.53 19.09 14.15
CA SER A 301 42.84 18.96 13.50
C SER A 301 42.77 19.32 12.02
N LEU A 302 41.73 18.91 11.30
CA LEU A 302 41.53 19.26 9.89
C LEU A 302 41.29 20.76 9.70
N VAL A 303 40.44 21.37 10.54
CA VAL A 303 40.22 22.83 10.52
C VAL A 303 41.54 23.59 10.74
N ARG A 304 42.35 23.18 11.72
CA ARG A 304 43.64 23.80 12.01
C ARG A 304 44.63 23.60 10.86
N TYR A 305 44.67 22.41 10.29
CA TYR A 305 45.50 22.08 9.14
C TYR A 305 45.18 23.00 7.95
N SER A 306 43.91 23.10 7.56
CA SER A 306 43.47 23.98 6.48
C SER A 306 43.77 25.45 6.77
N THR A 307 43.60 25.88 8.03
CA THR A 307 43.93 27.25 8.46
C THR A 307 45.41 27.55 8.28
N ILE A 308 46.30 26.66 8.72
CA ILE A 308 47.76 26.82 8.57
C ILE A 308 48.15 26.93 7.10
N LYS A 309 47.63 26.03 6.26
CA LYS A 309 47.88 26.02 4.81
C LYS A 309 47.37 27.29 4.12
N SER A 310 46.27 27.85 4.58
CA SER A 310 45.75 29.11 4.00
C SER A 310 46.57 30.35 4.36
N LEU A 311 47.34 30.31 5.47
CA LEU A 311 48.02 31.47 6.03
C LEU A 311 49.55 31.50 5.82
N HIS A 312 50.19 30.37 5.50
CA HIS A 312 51.65 30.26 5.50
C HIS A 312 52.18 29.71 4.17
N ASP A 313 52.71 30.58 3.31
CA ASP A 313 53.25 30.26 1.97
C ASP A 313 54.71 29.77 2.00
N THR A 314 55.20 29.30 3.17
CA THR A 314 56.62 28.95 3.38
C THR A 314 56.83 27.44 3.27
N GLN A 315 57.35 27.02 2.12
CA GLN A 315 57.50 25.63 1.67
C GLN A 315 58.15 24.65 2.68
N SER A 316 59.03 25.12 3.58
CA SER A 316 59.73 24.27 4.56
C SER A 316 58.92 23.98 5.83
N ILE A 317 58.08 24.91 6.29
CA ILE A 317 57.18 24.71 7.45
C ILE A 317 56.02 23.79 7.05
N GLU A 318 55.59 23.86 5.80
CA GLU A 318 54.49 23.09 5.26
C GLU A 318 54.79 21.58 5.13
N MET A 319 55.98 21.19 4.68
CA MET A 319 56.32 19.77 4.50
C MET A 319 56.40 18.98 5.84
N ASP A 320 56.87 19.61 6.91
CA ASP A 320 56.94 18.97 8.25
C ASP A 320 55.54 18.80 8.87
N ILE A 321 54.63 19.73 8.62
CA ILE A 321 53.25 19.68 9.11
C ILE A 321 52.44 18.60 8.37
N ASP A 322 52.63 18.45 7.06
CA ASP A 322 51.93 17.42 6.27
C ASP A 322 52.31 16.02 6.73
N ALA A 323 53.62 15.76 6.86
CA ALA A 323 54.13 14.47 7.30
C ALA A 323 53.64 14.09 8.71
N LYS A 324 53.69 15.04 9.67
CA LYS A 324 53.22 14.83 11.05
C LYS A 324 51.71 14.62 11.13
N THR A 325 50.94 15.38 10.34
CA THR A 325 49.47 15.25 10.28
C THR A 325 49.10 13.89 9.71
N LEU A 326 49.74 13.49 8.61
CA LEU A 326 49.50 12.20 7.96
C LEU A 326 49.85 11.03 8.89
N GLN A 327 51.00 11.08 9.57
CA GLN A 327 51.39 10.05 10.53
C GLN A 327 50.38 9.93 11.68
N SER A 328 49.94 11.06 12.23
CA SER A 328 48.98 11.08 13.34
C SER A 328 47.61 10.53 12.92
N LEU A 329 47.11 10.92 11.74
CA LEU A 329 45.84 10.42 11.22
C LEU A 329 45.89 8.93 10.89
N ARG A 330 47.02 8.41 10.38
CA ARG A 330 47.21 6.96 10.19
C ARG A 330 47.15 6.19 11.51
N GLY A 331 47.74 6.73 12.58
CA GLY A 331 47.63 6.13 13.92
C GLY A 331 46.18 6.09 14.42
N ILE A 332 45.42 7.17 14.18
CA ILE A 332 43.99 7.21 14.51
C ILE A 332 43.20 6.22 13.65
N GLN A 333 43.44 6.15 12.34
CA GLN A 333 42.81 5.19 11.44
C GLN A 333 42.96 3.75 11.94
N GLN A 334 44.15 3.35 12.38
CA GLN A 334 44.39 2.03 12.96
C GLN A 334 43.55 1.78 14.22
N ALA A 335 43.39 2.80 15.08
CA ALA A 335 42.52 2.70 16.25
C ALA A 335 41.04 2.51 15.88
N PHE A 336 40.56 3.17 14.82
CA PHE A 336 39.20 2.98 14.28
C PHE A 336 38.97 1.56 13.76
N VAL A 337 39.94 1.01 13.02
CA VAL A 337 39.89 -0.38 12.55
C VAL A 337 39.87 -1.36 13.74
N GLN A 338 40.69 -1.10 14.77
CA GLN A 338 40.78 -1.96 15.95
C GLN A 338 39.48 -1.95 16.76
N ILE A 339 38.91 -0.77 17.05
CA ILE A 339 37.65 -0.71 17.81
C ILE A 339 36.50 -1.32 17.01
N LYS A 340 36.43 -1.11 15.69
CA LYS A 340 35.41 -1.76 14.84
C LYS A 340 35.46 -3.28 15.00
N LYS A 341 36.66 -3.86 14.96
CA LYS A 341 36.85 -5.30 15.16
C LYS A 341 36.42 -5.74 16.56
N GLN A 342 36.80 -5.00 17.61
CA GLN A 342 36.43 -5.32 18.99
C GLN A 342 34.92 -5.30 19.23
N LEU A 343 34.19 -4.35 18.63
CA LEU A 343 32.73 -4.33 18.73
C LEU A 343 32.10 -5.52 17.99
N ALA A 344 32.65 -5.88 16.83
CA ALA A 344 32.20 -7.04 16.06
C ALA A 344 32.50 -8.39 16.73
N ASP A 345 33.38 -8.45 17.74
CA ASP A 345 33.69 -9.70 18.46
C ASP A 345 32.46 -10.23 19.24
N ASN A 346 31.52 -9.36 19.64
CA ASN A 346 30.27 -9.76 20.29
C ASN A 346 29.41 -10.66 19.38
N ASP A 347 29.25 -10.28 18.11
CA ASP A 347 28.53 -11.06 17.11
C ASP A 347 29.20 -12.41 16.85
N VAL A 348 30.54 -12.44 16.88
CA VAL A 348 31.33 -13.67 16.71
C VAL A 348 31.15 -14.62 17.89
N ASP A 349 31.12 -14.11 19.11
CA ASP A 349 30.94 -14.94 20.30
C ASP A 349 29.52 -15.49 20.41
N ASP A 350 28.50 -14.68 20.08
CA ASP A 350 27.11 -15.15 20.00
C ASP A 350 26.97 -16.28 18.96
N LEU A 351 27.57 -16.12 17.77
CA LEU A 351 27.56 -17.17 16.74
C LEU A 351 28.27 -18.45 17.20
N LYS A 352 29.40 -18.35 17.92
CA LYS A 352 30.06 -19.55 18.49
C LYS A 352 29.18 -20.25 19.51
N VAL A 353 28.42 -19.52 20.32
CA VAL A 353 27.49 -20.11 21.29
C VAL A 353 26.37 -20.85 20.54
N ASP A 354 25.78 -20.23 19.53
CA ASP A 354 24.73 -20.85 18.71
C ASP A 354 25.21 -22.12 18.01
N LEU A 355 26.41 -22.10 17.41
CA LEU A 355 27.02 -23.28 16.79
C LEU A 355 27.28 -24.39 17.81
N ASN A 356 27.79 -24.05 19.00
CA ASN A 356 27.97 -25.02 20.08
C ASN A 356 26.65 -25.63 20.57
N VAL A 357 25.57 -24.84 20.58
CA VAL A 357 24.23 -25.34 20.92
C VAL A 357 23.72 -26.28 19.81
N MET A 358 23.86 -25.91 18.54
CA MET A 358 23.53 -26.78 17.40
C MET A 358 24.27 -28.12 17.48
N ASP A 359 25.57 -28.09 17.75
CA ASP A 359 26.39 -29.30 17.88
C ASP A 359 25.91 -30.19 19.03
N LYS A 360 25.55 -29.59 20.17
CA LYS A 360 24.99 -30.32 21.32
C LYS A 360 23.62 -30.93 20.99
N LEU A 361 22.77 -30.24 20.25
CA LEU A 361 21.46 -30.76 19.83
C LEU A 361 21.61 -31.94 18.87
N ILE A 362 22.52 -31.84 17.90
CA ILE A 362 22.83 -32.91 16.94
C ILE A 362 23.37 -34.15 17.67
N ARG A 363 24.32 -33.97 18.59
CA ARG A 363 24.85 -35.06 19.43
C ARG A 363 23.79 -35.67 20.35
N ALA A 364 22.91 -34.86 20.93
CA ALA A 364 21.81 -35.33 21.77
C ALA A 364 20.77 -36.16 21.00
N GLN A 365 20.67 -35.98 19.67
CA GLN A 365 19.84 -36.80 18.78
C GLN A 365 20.56 -38.04 18.24
N GLY A 366 21.80 -38.31 18.69
CA GLY A 366 22.56 -39.51 18.32
C GLY A 366 23.38 -39.40 17.05
N PHE A 367 23.55 -38.20 16.48
CA PHE A 367 24.42 -37.98 15.33
C PHE A 367 25.85 -37.63 15.78
N GLU A 368 26.85 -38.32 15.23
CA GLU A 368 28.26 -38.03 15.47
C GLU A 368 28.75 -36.92 14.53
N ILE A 369 29.27 -35.84 15.10
CA ILE A 369 29.98 -34.78 14.36
C ILE A 369 31.46 -35.15 14.38
N LYS A 370 32.03 -35.49 13.22
CA LYS A 370 33.48 -35.72 13.08
C LYS A 370 34.20 -34.37 13.01
N GLU A 371 35.21 -34.22 13.86
CA GLU A 371 36.12 -33.06 13.89
C GLU A 371 37.04 -33.00 12.66
#